data_AF-A0A522N565-F1
#
_entry.id   AF-A0A522N565-F1
#
_cell.length_a   1.000
_cell.length_b   1.000
_cell.length_c   1.000
_cell.angle_alpha   90.00
_cell.angle_beta   90.00
_cell.angle_gamma   90.00
#
_symmetry.space_group_name_H-M   'P 1'
#
loop_
_entity.id
_entity.type
_entity.pdbx_description
1 polymer ?
#
loop_
_entity_poly.entity_id
_entity_poly.type
_entity_poly.pdbx_seq_one_letter_code
_entity_poly.pdbx_strand_id
1 'polypeptide(L)'
;MQVCVESGQLIYSRGSIPALFPVLDAREIGDAVVVLYDYMAFPRNEPSRNLFAYSSQTGKELWRAEDIGAGAIDGYTSFITEVPLVVANFACFNCQIDIQTGKVVGKAFTK
;
A
#
# COMPACT_ATOMS: atom_id res chain seq x y z
N MET A 1 -7.33 -8.25 -7.55
CA MET A 1 -8.23 -7.57 -8.54
C MET A 1 -7.96 -6.08 -8.53
N GLN A 2 -7.94 -5.41 -9.69
CA GLN A 2 -7.77 -3.95 -9.76
C GLN A 2 -8.95 -3.25 -9.06
N VAL A 3 -8.64 -2.28 -8.19
CA VAL A 3 -9.63 -1.40 -7.57
C VAL A 3 -9.71 -0.12 -8.39
N CYS A 4 -10.93 0.33 -8.67
CA CYS A 4 -11.18 1.57 -9.40
C CYS A 4 -11.22 2.75 -8.43
N VAL A 5 -10.75 3.92 -8.86
CA VAL A 5 -10.86 5.17 -8.10
C VAL A 5 -11.75 6.14 -8.86
N GLU A 6 -12.90 6.48 -8.30
CA GLU A 6 -13.87 7.40 -8.92
C GLU A 6 -14.33 8.44 -7.91
N SER A 7 -14.25 9.73 -8.27
CA SER A 7 -14.71 10.83 -7.41
C SER A 7 -14.18 10.78 -5.96
N GLY A 8 -12.93 10.32 -5.77
CA GLY A 8 -12.32 10.16 -4.45
C GLY A 8 -12.78 8.93 -3.66
N GLN A 9 -13.43 7.96 -4.29
CA GLN A 9 -13.83 6.67 -3.71
C GLN A 9 -13.03 5.54 -4.33
N LEU A 10 -12.57 4.60 -3.50
CA LEU A 10 -12.05 3.30 -3.89
C LEU A 10 -13.24 2.35 -4.05
N ILE A 11 -13.50 1.88 -5.27
CA ILE A 11 -14.62 0.99 -5.61
C ILE A 11 -14.08 -0.43 -5.86
N TYR A 12 -14.58 -1.39 -5.09
CA TYR A 12 -14.13 -2.79 -5.09
C TYR A 12 -15.33 -3.74 -4.96
N SER A 13 -15.11 -5.06 -4.98
CA SER A 13 -16.19 -6.04 -5.18
C SER A 13 -17.32 -5.99 -4.14
N ARG A 14 -16.97 -5.64 -2.90
CA ARG A 14 -17.87 -5.66 -1.74
C ARG A 14 -18.35 -4.27 -1.30
N GLY A 15 -17.95 -3.21 -1.99
CA GLY A 15 -18.41 -1.85 -1.67
C GLY A 15 -17.42 -0.77 -2.08
N SER A 16 -17.45 0.34 -1.36
CA SER A 16 -16.56 1.46 -1.58
C SER A 16 -16.16 2.13 -0.27
N ILE A 17 -14.96 2.71 -0.26
CA ILE A 17 -14.47 3.57 0.83
C ILE A 17 -13.90 4.87 0.28
N PRO A 18 -13.93 5.98 1.05
CA PRO A 18 -13.25 7.20 0.65
C PRO A 18 -11.74 6.98 0.60
N ALA A 19 -11.10 7.48 -0.45
CA ALA A 19 -9.65 7.61 -0.50
C ALA A 19 -9.22 8.74 0.44
N LEU A 20 -8.34 8.42 1.41
CA LEU A 20 -7.85 9.41 2.38
C LEU A 20 -6.81 10.37 1.78
N PHE A 21 -6.08 9.91 0.77
CA PHE A 21 -5.04 10.64 0.05
C PHE A 21 -5.12 10.32 -1.45
N PRO A 22 -4.39 11.06 -2.31
CA PRO A 22 -4.25 10.67 -3.72
C PRO A 22 -3.76 9.23 -3.84
N VAL A 23 -4.43 8.43 -4.67
CA VAL A 23 -4.14 7.00 -4.84
C VAL A 23 -3.21 6.84 -6.05
N LEU A 24 -2.05 6.18 -5.85
CA LEU A 24 -1.20 5.74 -6.95
C LEU A 24 -1.76 4.46 -7.56
N ASP A 25 -2.11 3.50 -6.70
CA ASP A 25 -2.68 2.23 -7.14
C ASP A 25 -3.45 1.54 -6.00
N ALA A 26 -4.35 0.61 -6.33
CA ALA A 26 -5.08 -0.17 -5.34
C ALA A 26 -5.45 -1.57 -5.85
N ARG A 27 -5.42 -2.56 -4.95
CA ARG A 27 -5.73 -3.97 -5.22
C ARG A 27 -6.65 -4.55 -4.17
N GLU A 28 -7.65 -5.30 -4.60
CA GLU A 28 -8.42 -6.18 -3.71
C GLU A 28 -7.77 -7.57 -3.72
N ILE A 29 -7.24 -7.98 -2.57
CA ILE A 29 -6.45 -9.19 -2.36
C ILE A 29 -7.07 -9.95 -1.17
N GLY A 30 -7.75 -11.06 -1.46
CA GLY A 30 -8.47 -11.82 -0.44
C GLY A 30 -9.55 -10.96 0.23
N ASP A 31 -9.48 -10.82 1.56
CA ASP A 31 -10.41 -10.00 2.34
C ASP A 31 -9.92 -8.55 2.56
N ALA A 32 -8.82 -8.14 1.93
CA ALA A 32 -8.23 -6.81 2.07
C ALA A 32 -8.30 -6.00 0.78
N VAL A 33 -8.55 -4.70 0.92
CA VAL A 33 -8.32 -3.67 -0.11
C VAL A 33 -7.01 -2.99 0.24
N VAL A 34 -5.95 -3.32 -0.48
CA VAL A 34 -4.61 -2.76 -0.30
C VAL A 34 -4.47 -1.53 -1.18
N VAL A 35 -4.17 -0.40 -0.57
CA VAL A 35 -4.12 0.91 -1.23
C VAL A 35 -2.71 1.46 -1.11
N LEU A 36 -2.14 1.81 -2.25
CA LEU A 36 -0.91 2.55 -2.35
C LEU A 36 -1.24 4.02 -2.60
N TYR A 37 -1.08 4.85 -1.58
CA TYR A 37 -1.25 6.29 -1.70
C TYR A 37 0.01 6.96 -2.27
N ASP A 38 -0.14 8.16 -2.83
CA ASP A 38 0.97 8.99 -3.26
C ASP A 38 1.82 9.39 -2.05
N TYR A 39 3.09 8.96 -2.05
CA TYR A 39 4.03 9.26 -0.99
C TYR A 39 4.28 10.77 -0.84
N MET A 40 3.99 11.59 -1.86
CA MET A 40 4.08 13.06 -1.80
C MET A 40 3.00 13.71 -0.92
N ALA A 41 1.95 12.97 -0.54
CA ALA A 41 0.94 13.44 0.41
C ALA A 41 1.41 13.37 1.87
N PHE A 42 2.57 12.75 2.14
CA PHE A 42 3.13 12.55 3.48
C PHE A 42 4.34 13.47 3.72
N PRO A 43 4.77 13.66 4.99
CA PRO A 43 5.91 14.53 5.30
C PRO A 43 7.20 14.05 4.63
N ARG A 44 7.97 14.99 4.07
CA ARG A 44 9.15 14.69 3.24
C ARG A 44 10.41 14.27 4.01
N ASN A 45 10.41 14.41 5.33
CA ASN A 45 11.61 14.21 6.16
C ASN A 45 11.58 12.91 6.97
N GLU A 46 10.60 12.05 6.72
CA GLU A 46 10.40 10.78 7.41
C GLU A 46 9.86 9.73 6.42
N PRO A 47 9.87 8.44 6.77
CA PRO A 47 9.21 7.41 5.96
C PRO A 47 7.74 7.73 5.70
N SER A 48 7.32 7.68 4.44
CA SER A 48 5.94 8.01 4.06
C SER A 48 4.94 6.98 4.59
N ARG A 49 5.35 5.70 4.71
CA ARG A 49 4.49 4.56 5.10
C ARG A 49 3.14 4.60 4.37
N ASN A 50 3.18 4.80 3.06
CA ASN A 50 2.05 5.12 2.20
C ASN A 50 1.23 3.90 1.72
N LEU A 51 1.52 2.69 2.21
CA LEU A 51 0.79 1.47 1.88
C LEU A 51 -0.15 1.09 3.03
N PHE A 52 -1.44 1.00 2.73
CA PHE A 52 -2.50 0.74 3.68
C PHE A 52 -3.29 -0.51 3.26
N ALA A 53 -3.91 -1.17 4.21
CA ALA A 53 -4.95 -2.15 3.93
C ALA A 53 -6.22 -1.86 4.70
N TYR A 54 -7.35 -2.02 4.02
CA TYR A 54 -8.68 -1.90 4.57
C TYR A 54 -9.41 -3.24 4.46
N SER A 55 -10.30 -3.52 5.40
CA SER A 55 -11.20 -4.68 5.34
C SER A 55 -12.16 -4.51 4.16
N SER A 56 -12.16 -5.45 3.22
CA SER A 56 -13.15 -5.49 2.13
C SER A 56 -14.60 -5.60 2.65
N GLN A 57 -14.79 -6.18 3.84
CA GLN A 57 -16.12 -6.37 4.42
C GLN A 57 -16.64 -5.12 5.15
N THR A 58 -15.77 -4.41 5.85
CA THR A 58 -16.19 -3.32 6.75
C THR A 58 -15.67 -1.95 6.35
N GLY A 59 -14.71 -1.86 5.42
CA GLY A 59 -14.02 -0.64 5.05
C GLY A 59 -13.06 -0.09 6.11
N LYS A 60 -12.91 -0.76 7.27
CA LYS A 60 -12.01 -0.32 8.34
C LYS A 60 -10.56 -0.60 8.01
N GLU A 61 -9.66 0.32 8.40
CA GLU A 61 -8.22 0.09 8.31
C GLU A 61 -7.83 -1.16 9.12
N LEU A 62 -7.08 -2.06 8.48
CA LEU A 62 -6.48 -3.24 9.11
C LEU A 62 -5.07 -2.94 9.55
N TRP A 63 -4.28 -2.32 8.67
CA TRP A 63 -2.90 -1.97 8.93
C TRP A 63 -2.38 -0.88 7.98
N ARG A 64 -1.28 -0.27 8.41
CA ARG A 64 -0.41 0.61 7.62
C ARG A 64 1.00 0.02 7.65
N ALA A 65 1.56 -0.23 6.47
CA ALA A 65 2.80 -0.98 6.34
C ALA A 65 3.95 -0.33 7.12
N GLU A 66 4.84 -1.16 7.66
CA GLU A 66 6.10 -0.71 8.24
C GLU A 66 7.00 -0.09 7.17
N ASP A 67 7.92 0.78 7.56
CA ASP A 67 9.01 1.23 6.70
C ASP A 67 10.15 0.20 6.68
N ILE A 68 11.16 0.41 5.82
CA ILE A 68 12.34 -0.46 5.71
C ILE A 68 13.59 0.14 6.35
N GLY A 69 13.45 1.27 7.07
CA GLY A 69 14.53 2.02 7.68
C GLY A 69 15.33 2.88 6.69
N ALA A 70 14.76 3.28 5.55
CA ALA A 70 15.44 4.11 4.55
C ALA A 70 15.24 5.63 4.74
N GLY A 71 14.56 6.04 5.83
CA GLY A 71 14.38 7.46 6.18
C GLY A 71 13.46 8.19 5.18
N ALA A 72 13.85 9.41 4.78
CA ALA A 72 13.04 10.28 3.93
C ALA A 72 12.73 9.73 2.52
N ILE A 73 13.49 8.73 2.05
CA ILE A 73 13.28 8.08 0.76
C ILE A 73 12.47 6.79 0.87
N ASP A 74 11.88 6.52 2.03
CA ASP A 74 11.13 5.30 2.31
C ASP A 74 9.66 5.48 1.94
N GLY A 75 9.37 5.26 0.66
CA GLY A 75 8.03 5.27 0.12
C GLY A 75 7.83 4.14 -0.87
N TYR A 76 6.70 3.46 -0.74
CA TYR A 76 6.29 2.42 -1.68
C TYR A 76 5.81 3.08 -2.98
N THR A 77 6.11 2.47 -4.14
CA THR A 77 5.93 3.12 -5.45
C THR A 77 5.08 2.32 -6.43
N SER A 78 5.05 0.99 -6.33
CA SER A 78 4.19 0.15 -7.17
C SER A 78 4.00 -1.26 -6.59
N PHE A 79 2.92 -1.93 -6.98
CA PHE A 79 2.75 -3.37 -6.75
C PHE A 79 3.58 -4.17 -7.76
N ILE A 80 4.33 -5.16 -7.28
CA ILE A 80 5.10 -6.11 -8.08
C ILE A 80 4.36 -7.43 -8.21
N THR A 81 3.91 -8.01 -7.09
CA THR A 81 3.07 -9.21 -7.04
C THR A 81 2.01 -9.10 -5.95
N GLU A 82 0.86 -9.74 -6.14
CA GLU A 82 -0.24 -9.77 -5.14
C GLU A 82 -0.13 -10.96 -4.18
N VAL A 83 0.40 -12.10 -4.64
CA VAL A 83 0.56 -13.34 -3.85
C VAL A 83 1.91 -14.00 -4.17
N PRO A 84 2.94 -13.86 -3.30
CA PRO A 84 2.96 -13.02 -2.10
C PRO A 84 2.85 -11.53 -2.43
N LEU A 85 2.41 -10.72 -1.47
CA LEU A 85 2.36 -9.26 -1.65
C LEU A 85 3.78 -8.70 -1.67
N VAL A 86 4.21 -8.20 -2.84
CA VAL A 86 5.50 -7.54 -3.03
C VAL A 86 5.27 -6.17 -3.64
N VAL A 87 5.91 -5.15 -3.07
CA VAL A 87 5.83 -3.76 -3.51
C VAL A 87 7.22 -3.19 -3.73
N ALA A 88 7.38 -2.35 -4.75
CA ALA A 88 8.60 -1.58 -4.95
C ALA A 88 8.67 -0.42 -3.95
N ASN A 89 9.89 -0.05 -3.58
CA ASN A 89 10.19 1.09 -2.72
C ASN A 89 11.16 2.04 -3.44
N PHE A 90 10.98 3.34 -3.21
CA PHE A 90 11.78 4.41 -3.82
C PHE A 90 13.28 4.30 -3.52
N ALA A 91 13.66 3.66 -2.41
CA ALA A 91 15.03 3.32 -2.07
C ALA A 91 15.63 2.12 -2.85
N CYS A 92 15.03 1.72 -3.98
CA CYS A 92 15.47 0.60 -4.84
C CYS A 92 15.39 -0.78 -4.15
N PHE A 93 14.30 -1.03 -3.43
CA PHE A 93 14.02 -2.34 -2.86
C PHE A 93 12.68 -2.89 -3.38
N ASN A 94 12.62 -4.20 -3.54
CA ASN A 94 11.36 -4.95 -3.54
C ASN A 94 11.13 -5.46 -2.12
N CYS A 95 9.99 -5.09 -1.54
CA CYS A 95 9.62 -5.42 -0.17
C CYS A 95 8.47 -6.41 -0.18
N GLN A 96 8.67 -7.57 0.45
CA GLN A 96 7.60 -8.52 0.71
C GLN A 96 6.87 -8.10 1.99
N ILE A 97 5.56 -7.89 1.88
CA ILE A 97 4.69 -7.46 2.96
C ILE A 97 3.81 -8.63 3.39
N ASP A 98 3.72 -8.87 4.69
CA ASP A 98 2.73 -9.78 5.25
C ASP A 98 1.34 -9.13 5.12
N ILE A 99 0.48 -9.74 4.32
CA ILE A 99 -0.87 -9.22 4.00
C ILE A 99 -1.80 -9.12 5.23
N GLN A 100 -1.53 -9.87 6.30
CA GLN A 100 -2.37 -9.87 7.50
C GLN A 100 -1.96 -8.76 8.47
N THR A 101 -0.69 -8.36 8.46
CA THR A 101 -0.11 -7.49 9.50
C THR A 101 0.49 -6.19 8.98
N GLY A 102 0.80 -6.09 7.69
CA GLY A 102 1.53 -4.97 7.11
C GLY A 102 3.03 -4.96 7.42
N LYS A 103 3.55 -6.02 8.05
CA LYS A 103 4.98 -6.13 8.37
C LYS A 103 5.81 -6.40 7.14
N VAL A 104 7.03 -5.83 7.11
CA VAL A 104 8.01 -6.16 6.07
C VAL A 104 8.70 -7.46 6.46
N VAL A 105 8.40 -8.55 5.74
CA VAL A 105 8.96 -9.89 6.02
C VAL A 105 10.16 -10.23 5.14
N GLY A 106 10.41 -9.45 4.11
CA GLY A 106 11.59 -9.58 3.25
C GLY A 106 11.87 -8.30 2.46
N LYS A 107 13.14 -8.07 2.14
CA LYS A 107 13.55 -7.00 1.21
C LYS A 107 14.70 -7.46 0.32
N ALA A 108 14.64 -7.11 -0.95
CA ALA A 108 15.67 -7.38 -1.94
C ALA A 108 16.05 -6.08 -2.65
N PHE A 109 17.33 -5.75 -2.71
CA PHE A 109 17.83 -4.61 -3.46
C PHE A 109 17.74 -4.88 -4.96
N THR A 110 17.31 -3.90 -5.76
CA THR A 110 16.94 -4.10 -7.17
C THR A 110 17.74 -3.27 -8.17
N LYS A 111 18.84 -2.64 -7.74
CA LYS A 111 19.70 -1.81 -8.60
C LYS A 111 21.07 -2.45 -8.82
#